data_AF-A0A7K4Z347-F1
#
_entry.id   AF-A0A7K4Z347-F1
#
_cell.length_a   1.000
_cell.length_b   1.000
_cell.length_c   1.000
_cell.angle_alpha   90.00
_cell.angle_beta   90.00
_cell.angle_gamma   90.00
#
_symmetry.space_group_name_H-M   'P 1'
#
loop_
_entity.id
_entity.type
_entity.pdbx_description
1 polymer ?
#
loop_
_entity_poly.entity_id
_entity_poly.type
_entity_poly.pdbx_seq_one_letter_code
_entity_poly.pdbx_strand_id
1 'polypeptide(L)'
;MLPARKAEVAAATAVLYCYCSPPHALPALPTRRAPPDAAKPEKEPVRYANLMYERRVVRGNTYARQVAPVSTQPSPLEIQRQREAWRRFLARKHAKEQMQPRTPEPVEGREHVHVQTELYLEEISDRIIEVDTECQTDAFLDRPPTPLFIPAKTGKDVATQIEEGELFDFDIEVKPILEVLIGKTVEQALLEVMEEEELARLWAHQRAYAELRNAELAEVQRLEEQDRRYREEKERRKRQHMQLLQKQKETAEKIAAQAFARHYLADLIPSVFNNLRESGFFYDPIERDIETEFLPWLMTEVEETLERKVLARTVLDSLIRTVVEKRLDAFSCKPLSDQTEAPAEEPRPTNAAPQVASETDTADQPVAEKEETNQSVEKEQPSGPIISQLEESDQEGTEDLETE
;
A
#
# COMPACT_ATOMS: atom_id res chain seq x y z
N MET A 1 24.07 -16.16 30.05
CA MET A 1 23.97 -17.28 31.02
C MET A 1 23.00 -18.31 30.45
N LEU A 2 23.38 -19.59 30.37
CA LEU A 2 22.50 -20.75 30.18
C LEU A 2 21.75 -21.04 31.50
N PRO A 3 20.57 -21.71 31.53
CA PRO A 3 20.33 -23.15 31.19
C PRO A 3 19.04 -23.39 30.35
N ALA A 4 18.81 -24.42 29.52
CA ALA A 4 18.90 -25.89 29.54
C ALA A 4 17.53 -26.62 29.72
N ARG A 5 16.98 -27.08 28.57
CA ARG A 5 16.22 -28.32 28.22
C ARG A 5 15.19 -28.94 29.19
N LYS A 6 14.02 -29.32 28.63
CA LYS A 6 13.51 -30.70 28.52
C LYS A 6 12.32 -30.79 27.54
N ALA A 7 12.17 -31.95 26.91
CA ALA A 7 11.22 -32.29 25.84
C ALA A 7 10.33 -33.46 26.27
N GLU A 8 9.10 -33.57 25.73
CA GLU A 8 8.33 -34.81 25.53
C GLU A 8 7.11 -34.50 24.62
N VAL A 9 7.20 -34.75 23.32
CA VAL A 9 6.63 -35.87 22.53
C VAL A 9 5.08 -35.85 22.43
N ALA A 10 4.60 -35.31 21.31
CA ALA A 10 3.20 -35.34 20.87
C ALA A 10 2.81 -36.72 20.32
N ALA A 11 1.74 -37.31 20.87
CA ALA A 11 1.11 -38.52 20.36
C ALA A 11 0.19 -38.16 19.18
N ALA A 12 0.60 -38.52 17.97
CA ALA A 12 -0.23 -38.43 16.77
C ALA A 12 -1.25 -39.59 16.75
N THR A 13 -2.52 -39.25 16.60
CA THR A 13 -3.65 -40.17 16.43
C THR A 13 -3.49 -41.03 15.18
N ALA A 14 -3.42 -42.35 15.36
CA ALA A 14 -3.44 -43.32 14.27
C ALA A 14 -4.87 -43.45 13.70
N VAL A 15 -5.11 -42.91 12.51
CA VAL A 15 -6.31 -43.23 11.72
C VAL A 15 -6.10 -44.62 11.11
N LEU A 16 -6.84 -45.61 11.62
CA LEU A 16 -6.93 -46.94 11.02
C LEU A 16 -7.79 -46.85 9.75
N TYR A 17 -7.14 -46.84 8.59
CA TYR A 17 -7.81 -46.93 7.29
C TYR A 17 -8.24 -48.38 7.05
N CYS A 18 -9.50 -48.69 7.33
CA CYS A 18 -10.09 -50.00 7.07
C CYS A 18 -10.73 -49.99 5.66
N TYR A 19 -10.04 -50.55 4.67
CA TYR A 19 -10.59 -50.78 3.34
C TYR A 19 -11.20 -52.18 3.28
N CYS A 20 -12.52 -52.28 3.43
CA CYS A 20 -13.28 -53.50 3.18
C CYS A 20 -14.10 -53.31 1.90
N SER A 21 -13.58 -53.79 0.77
CA SER A 21 -14.40 -54.00 -0.44
C SER A 21 -15.00 -55.41 -0.41
N PRO A 22 -16.31 -55.59 -0.65
CA PRO A 22 -16.88 -56.92 -0.87
C PRO A 22 -16.31 -57.51 -2.17
N PRO A 23 -16.11 -58.84 -2.27
CA PRO A 23 -15.54 -59.45 -3.46
C PRO A 23 -16.48 -59.25 -4.65
N HIS A 24 -16.04 -58.44 -5.61
CA HIS A 24 -16.72 -58.24 -6.87
C HIS A 24 -16.27 -59.32 -7.85
N ALA A 25 -17.19 -60.15 -8.34
CA ALA A 25 -16.89 -61.13 -9.38
C ALA A 25 -16.59 -60.41 -10.69
N LEU A 26 -15.44 -60.69 -11.30
CA LEU A 26 -15.09 -60.17 -12.61
C LEU A 26 -16.09 -60.70 -13.66
N PRO A 27 -16.63 -59.85 -14.55
CA PRO A 27 -17.41 -60.35 -15.68
C PRO A 27 -16.49 -61.23 -16.54
N ALA A 28 -16.95 -62.44 -16.84
CA ALA A 28 -16.27 -63.34 -17.76
C ALA A 28 -16.17 -62.64 -19.13
N LEU A 29 -14.95 -62.32 -19.57
CA LEU A 29 -14.73 -61.95 -20.95
C LEU A 29 -15.13 -63.12 -21.85
N PRO A 30 -15.85 -62.89 -22.97
CA PRO A 30 -16.08 -63.93 -23.94
C PRO A 30 -14.73 -64.36 -24.52
N THR A 31 -14.45 -65.65 -24.35
CA THR A 31 -13.32 -66.35 -24.94
C THR A 31 -13.29 -66.06 -26.45
N ARG A 32 -12.10 -65.69 -26.93
CA ARG A 32 -11.82 -65.50 -28.36
C ARG A 32 -12.33 -66.70 -29.16
N ARG A 33 -13.01 -66.40 -30.27
CA ARG A 33 -13.47 -67.26 -31.39
C ARG A 33 -12.90 -68.69 -31.35
N ALA A 34 -13.79 -69.66 -31.16
CA ALA A 34 -13.54 -71.05 -31.52
C ALA A 34 -13.56 -71.21 -33.05
N PRO A 35 -12.64 -71.99 -33.66
CA PRO A 35 -12.83 -72.50 -35.02
C PRO A 35 -13.83 -73.67 -35.01
N PRO A 36 -14.61 -73.85 -36.10
CA PRO A 36 -15.48 -75.01 -36.23
C PRO A 36 -14.63 -76.20 -36.69
N ASP A 37 -14.60 -77.26 -35.88
CA ASP A 37 -14.80 -78.64 -36.35
C ASP A 37 -14.63 -79.60 -35.18
N ALA A 38 -15.75 -80.19 -34.77
CA ALA A 38 -15.83 -81.17 -33.71
C ALA A 38 -15.64 -82.58 -34.30
N ALA A 39 -14.44 -83.14 -34.13
CA ALA A 39 -14.20 -84.58 -34.18
C ALA A 39 -13.90 -85.11 -32.75
N LYS A 40 -14.30 -86.36 -32.53
CA LYS A 40 -14.48 -87.07 -31.23
C LYS A 40 -13.23 -87.12 -30.33
N PRO A 41 -13.38 -87.36 -29.00
CA PRO A 41 -12.30 -87.20 -28.04
C PRO A 41 -11.39 -88.44 -27.99
N GLU A 42 -10.12 -88.29 -28.33
CA GLU A 42 -9.08 -89.24 -27.98
C GLU A 42 -8.42 -88.81 -26.66
N LYS A 43 -8.28 -89.74 -25.72
CA LYS A 43 -7.58 -89.53 -24.46
C LYS A 43 -6.09 -89.34 -24.73
N GLU A 44 -5.64 -88.09 -24.80
CA GLU A 44 -4.20 -87.80 -24.78
C GLU A 44 -3.61 -88.14 -23.40
N PRO A 45 -2.40 -88.73 -23.33
CA PRO A 45 -1.73 -88.98 -22.07
C PRO A 45 -1.37 -87.65 -21.40
N VAL A 46 -1.52 -87.60 -20.07
CA VAL A 46 -1.18 -86.44 -19.23
C VAL A 46 0.22 -85.94 -19.58
N ARG A 47 0.30 -84.81 -20.29
CA ARG A 47 1.56 -84.08 -20.50
C ARG A 47 2.02 -83.57 -19.14
N TYR A 48 3.00 -84.24 -18.55
CA TYR A 48 3.74 -83.70 -17.41
C TYR A 48 4.32 -82.35 -17.81
N ALA A 49 3.80 -81.27 -17.22
CA ALA A 49 4.33 -79.94 -17.44
C ALA A 49 5.70 -79.85 -16.79
N ASN A 50 6.75 -79.73 -17.60
CA ASN A 50 8.08 -79.43 -17.09
C ASN A 50 8.04 -78.07 -16.39
N LEU A 51 8.21 -78.06 -15.06
CA LEU A 51 8.35 -76.86 -14.21
C LEU A 51 9.46 -75.90 -14.70
N MET A 52 10.37 -76.42 -15.53
CA MET A 52 11.44 -75.70 -16.25
C MET A 52 10.96 -74.81 -17.41
N TYR A 53 9.69 -74.87 -17.82
CA TYR A 53 9.13 -73.96 -18.84
C TYR A 53 7.79 -73.34 -18.44
N GLU A 54 7.32 -73.61 -17.22
CA GLU A 54 6.07 -73.04 -16.74
C GLU A 54 6.21 -71.56 -16.39
N ARG A 55 5.41 -70.71 -17.04
CA ARG A 55 5.46 -69.23 -16.88
C ARG A 55 5.06 -68.74 -15.49
N ARG A 56 4.41 -69.59 -14.69
CA ARG A 56 3.99 -69.30 -13.31
C ARG A 56 5.11 -69.53 -12.29
N VAL A 57 6.14 -70.29 -12.67
CA VAL A 57 7.28 -70.60 -11.79
C VAL A 57 8.37 -69.56 -12.05
N VAL A 58 8.49 -68.60 -11.15
CA VAL A 58 9.52 -67.56 -11.21
C VAL A 58 10.87 -68.19 -10.82
N ARG A 59 11.79 -68.27 -11.79
CA ARG A 59 13.14 -68.81 -11.55
C ARG A 59 14.09 -67.65 -11.29
N GLY A 60 14.54 -67.52 -10.04
CA GLY A 60 15.46 -66.47 -9.61
C GLY A 60 15.25 -66.09 -8.15
N ASN A 61 16.17 -65.29 -7.63
CA ASN A 61 16.15 -64.84 -6.23
C ASN A 61 15.02 -63.81 -6.01
N THR A 62 14.09 -64.08 -5.09
CA THR A 62 12.89 -63.25 -4.85
C THR A 62 13.15 -61.95 -4.08
N TYR A 63 14.38 -61.74 -3.60
CA TYR A 63 14.76 -60.59 -2.79
C TYR A 63 15.18 -59.35 -3.59
N ALA A 64 15.33 -59.44 -4.90
CA ALA A 64 15.68 -58.31 -5.77
C ALA A 64 14.47 -57.81 -6.58
N ARG A 65 13.28 -57.76 -5.98
CA ARG A 65 12.16 -57.01 -6.54
C ARG A 65 12.50 -55.53 -6.40
N GLN A 66 13.15 -54.97 -7.41
CA GLN A 66 13.25 -53.53 -7.59
C GLN A 66 11.82 -52.98 -7.49
N VAL A 67 11.60 -52.13 -6.50
CA VAL A 67 10.38 -51.35 -6.35
C VAL A 67 10.26 -50.54 -7.63
N ALA A 68 9.27 -50.86 -8.47
CA ALA A 68 8.95 -50.03 -9.60
C ALA A 68 8.64 -48.62 -9.07
N PRO A 69 9.31 -47.56 -9.54
CA PRO A 69 8.95 -46.21 -9.16
C PRO A 69 7.52 -45.94 -9.65
N VAL A 70 6.70 -45.34 -8.80
CA VAL A 70 5.36 -44.85 -9.11
C VAL A 70 5.48 -43.60 -10.00
N SER A 71 5.95 -43.80 -11.22
CA SER A 71 5.95 -42.78 -12.26
C SER A 71 5.63 -43.44 -13.59
N THR A 72 4.46 -43.09 -14.12
CA THR A 72 3.82 -43.66 -15.32
C THR A 72 4.45 -43.13 -16.62
N GLN A 73 5.77 -42.92 -16.65
CA GLN A 73 6.48 -42.47 -17.85
C GLN A 73 7.75 -43.31 -18.04
N PRO A 74 7.81 -44.20 -19.05
CA PRO A 74 9.04 -44.93 -19.34
C PRO A 74 10.14 -43.95 -19.76
N SER A 75 11.36 -44.19 -19.26
CA SER A 75 12.50 -43.36 -19.58
C SER A 75 12.74 -43.31 -21.11
N PRO A 76 13.17 -42.18 -21.70
CA PRO A 76 13.39 -42.07 -23.15
C PRO A 76 14.31 -43.16 -23.73
N LEU A 77 15.25 -43.65 -22.90
CA LEU A 77 16.20 -44.71 -23.23
C LEU A 77 15.53 -46.10 -23.34
N GLU A 78 14.52 -46.39 -22.53
CA GLU A 78 13.77 -47.66 -22.60
C GLU A 78 12.85 -47.69 -23.82
N ILE A 79 12.21 -46.57 -24.16
CA ILE A 79 11.39 -46.44 -25.38
C ILE A 79 12.27 -46.63 -26.62
N GLN A 80 13.48 -46.07 -26.62
CA GLN A 80 14.44 -46.23 -27.72
C GLN A 80 14.91 -47.67 -27.88
N ARG A 81 15.21 -48.37 -26.76
CA ARG A 81 15.61 -49.78 -26.76
C ARG A 81 14.49 -50.70 -27.25
N GLN A 82 13.23 -50.40 -26.90
CA GLN A 82 12.06 -51.13 -27.40
C GLN A 82 11.84 -50.90 -28.90
N ARG A 83 11.99 -49.65 -29.39
CA ARG A 83 11.91 -49.33 -30.83
C ARG A 83 13.03 -49.99 -31.64
N GLU A 84 14.24 -50.10 -31.10
CA GLU A 84 15.34 -50.83 -31.75
C GLU A 84 15.11 -52.34 -31.78
N ALA A 85 14.59 -52.93 -30.70
CA ALA A 85 14.23 -54.35 -30.66
C ALA A 85 13.12 -54.67 -31.67
N TRP A 86 12.12 -53.78 -31.79
CA TRP A 86 11.03 -53.91 -32.75
C TRP A 86 11.53 -53.77 -34.20
N ARG A 87 12.46 -52.85 -34.48
CA ARG A 87 13.15 -52.74 -35.78
C ARG A 87 13.94 -53.99 -36.12
N ARG A 88 14.72 -54.55 -35.18
CA ARG A 88 15.46 -55.80 -35.38
C ARG A 88 14.53 -56.99 -35.63
N PHE A 89 13.39 -57.05 -34.95
CA PHE A 89 12.38 -58.08 -35.16
C PHE A 89 11.78 -58.00 -36.57
N LEU A 90 11.36 -56.82 -37.01
CA LEU A 90 10.85 -56.60 -38.36
C LEU A 90 11.89 -56.90 -39.44
N ALA A 91 13.15 -56.48 -39.24
CA ALA A 91 14.25 -56.79 -40.16
C ALA A 91 14.50 -58.29 -40.28
N ARG A 92 14.43 -59.05 -39.16
CA ARG A 92 14.51 -60.52 -39.18
C ARG A 92 13.33 -61.16 -39.90
N LYS A 93 12.13 -60.58 -39.79
CA LYS A 93 10.93 -61.07 -40.48
C LYS A 93 11.07 -60.88 -42.00
N HIS A 94 11.44 -59.68 -42.44
CA HIS A 94 11.70 -59.40 -43.86
C HIS A 94 12.87 -60.22 -44.44
N ALA A 95 13.95 -60.40 -43.69
CA ALA A 95 15.08 -61.24 -44.13
C ALA A 95 14.67 -62.72 -44.29
N LYS A 96 13.77 -63.22 -43.43
CA LYS A 96 13.20 -64.57 -43.58
C LYS A 96 12.29 -64.66 -44.80
N GLU A 97 11.45 -63.66 -45.05
CA GLU A 97 10.58 -63.60 -46.24
C GLU A 97 11.39 -63.52 -47.54
N GLN A 98 12.53 -62.80 -47.57
CA GLN A 98 13.42 -62.76 -48.74
C GLN A 98 14.24 -64.04 -48.96
N MET A 99 14.48 -64.82 -47.91
CA MET A 99 15.19 -66.11 -47.99
C MET A 99 14.25 -67.29 -48.30
N GLN A 100 12.94 -67.07 -48.37
CA GLN A 100 12.03 -68.11 -48.84
C GLN A 100 12.13 -68.25 -50.37
N PRO A 101 12.40 -69.46 -50.89
CA PRO A 101 12.39 -69.69 -52.33
C PRO A 101 11.00 -69.36 -52.88
N ARG A 102 10.98 -68.60 -53.98
CA ARG A 102 9.78 -68.02 -54.61
C ARG A 102 8.94 -69.06 -55.38
N THR A 103 8.94 -70.30 -54.92
CA THR A 103 8.12 -71.37 -55.48
C THR A 103 6.72 -71.24 -54.89
N PRO A 104 5.64 -71.22 -55.70
CA PRO A 104 4.29 -71.14 -55.18
C PRO A 104 3.97 -72.32 -54.25
N GLU A 105 3.11 -72.09 -53.26
CA GLU A 105 2.71 -73.14 -52.31
C GLU A 105 1.99 -74.30 -53.04
N PRO A 106 2.17 -75.56 -52.56
CA PRO A 106 1.49 -76.71 -53.14
C PRO A 106 -0.03 -76.58 -53.06
N VAL A 107 -0.73 -76.97 -54.13
CA VAL A 107 -2.19 -77.05 -54.15
C VAL A 107 -2.67 -78.09 -53.12
N GLU A 108 -3.71 -77.78 -52.36
CA GLU A 108 -4.24 -78.64 -51.29
C GLU A 108 -4.45 -80.10 -51.77
N GLY A 109 -3.82 -81.03 -51.07
CA GLY A 109 -3.85 -82.47 -51.38
C GLY A 109 -2.69 -83.00 -52.22
N ARG A 110 -1.67 -82.18 -52.53
CA ARG A 110 -0.43 -82.64 -53.21
C ARG A 110 0.81 -82.15 -52.49
N GLU A 111 1.83 -83.00 -52.41
CA GLU A 111 3.15 -82.66 -51.87
C GLU A 111 4.15 -82.42 -53.02
N HIS A 112 4.98 -81.39 -52.90
CA HIS A 112 6.06 -81.14 -53.87
C HIS A 112 7.23 -82.10 -53.61
N VAL A 113 7.52 -82.96 -54.59
CA VAL A 113 8.70 -83.85 -54.57
C VAL A 113 9.83 -83.21 -55.38
N HIS A 114 11.06 -83.28 -54.88
CA HIS A 114 12.22 -82.75 -55.58
C HIS A 114 12.61 -83.72 -56.71
N VAL A 115 12.46 -83.28 -57.97
CA VAL A 115 12.87 -84.03 -59.16
C VAL A 115 14.33 -83.70 -59.46
N GLN A 116 15.14 -84.70 -59.83
CA GLN A 116 16.52 -84.50 -60.27
C GLN A 116 16.54 -83.67 -61.57
N THR A 117 16.80 -82.37 -61.45
CA THR A 117 16.96 -81.43 -62.59
C THR A 117 18.42 -81.15 -62.90
N GLU A 118 19.33 -82.01 -62.45
CA GLU A 118 20.75 -81.91 -62.83
C GLU A 118 20.93 -82.37 -64.28
N LEU A 119 21.81 -81.68 -65.01
CA LEU A 119 22.04 -81.91 -66.44
C LEU A 119 22.73 -83.26 -66.65
N TYR A 120 21.97 -84.33 -66.89
CA TYR A 120 22.51 -85.64 -67.28
C TYR A 120 22.42 -85.78 -68.80
N LEU A 121 23.47 -85.36 -69.52
CA LEU A 121 23.58 -85.55 -70.97
C LEU A 121 24.67 -86.59 -71.25
N GLU A 122 24.30 -87.70 -71.88
CA GLU A 122 25.23 -88.61 -72.55
C GLU A 122 25.43 -88.13 -73.99
N GLU A 123 26.68 -87.92 -74.38
CA GLU A 123 27.06 -87.43 -75.70
C GLU A 123 27.17 -88.61 -76.69
N ILE A 124 26.18 -88.78 -77.56
CA ILE A 124 26.19 -89.81 -78.63
C ILE A 124 27.06 -89.30 -79.79
N SER A 125 28.17 -89.98 -80.05
CA SER A 125 29.20 -89.55 -81.02
C SER A 125 29.23 -90.38 -82.31
N ASP A 126 28.08 -90.53 -82.97
CA ASP A 126 28.01 -91.09 -84.33
C ASP A 126 27.80 -89.98 -85.37
N ARG A 127 28.74 -89.86 -86.32
CA ARG A 127 28.65 -88.92 -87.45
C ARG A 127 27.72 -89.49 -88.52
N ILE A 128 26.71 -88.72 -88.91
CA ILE A 128 25.79 -89.06 -90.00
C ILE A 128 26.53 -88.84 -91.35
N ILE A 129 26.38 -89.79 -92.28
CA ILE A 129 27.01 -89.72 -93.61
C ILE A 129 26.20 -88.77 -94.51
N GLU A 130 26.83 -87.70 -94.97
CA GLU A 130 26.26 -86.76 -95.94
C GLU A 130 26.46 -87.30 -97.37
N VAL A 131 25.41 -87.25 -98.20
CA VAL A 131 25.45 -87.66 -99.61
C VAL A 131 25.11 -86.46 -100.46
N ASP A 132 26.04 -86.02 -101.29
CA ASP A 132 25.86 -84.91 -102.22
C ASP A 132 25.08 -85.35 -103.46
N THR A 133 23.98 -84.66 -103.75
CA THR A 133 23.23 -84.80 -105.01
C THR A 133 23.28 -83.48 -105.77
N GLU A 134 23.86 -83.48 -106.96
CA GLU A 134 23.91 -82.32 -107.85
C GLU A 134 22.73 -82.34 -108.83
N CYS A 135 22.01 -81.23 -108.98
CA CYS A 135 20.95 -81.05 -109.97
C CYS A 135 21.26 -79.85 -110.88
N GLN A 136 21.17 -80.10 -112.18
CA GLN A 136 21.42 -79.17 -113.28
C GLN A 136 20.40 -78.00 -113.29
N THR A 137 20.91 -76.77 -113.17
CA THR A 137 20.12 -75.52 -113.16
C THR A 137 19.77 -75.04 -114.57
N ASP A 138 18.50 -74.84 -114.84
CA ASP A 138 18.01 -74.06 -116.00
C ASP A 138 17.95 -72.56 -115.63
N ALA A 139 18.06 -71.66 -116.63
CA ALA A 139 18.17 -70.23 -116.42
C ALA A 139 16.86 -69.61 -115.90
N PHE A 140 16.90 -68.99 -114.72
CA PHE A 140 15.76 -68.33 -114.08
C PHE A 140 15.19 -67.18 -114.94
N LEU A 141 13.94 -67.33 -115.39
CA LEU A 141 13.10 -66.20 -115.80
C LEU A 141 12.26 -65.76 -114.60
N ASP A 142 12.21 -64.46 -114.31
CA ASP A 142 11.45 -63.90 -113.19
C ASP A 142 9.96 -64.23 -113.33
N ARG A 143 9.49 -65.15 -112.50
CA ARG A 143 8.08 -65.47 -112.34
C ARG A 143 7.39 -64.26 -111.67
N PRO A 144 6.27 -63.75 -112.21
CA PRO A 144 5.52 -62.71 -111.50
C PRO A 144 5.14 -63.22 -110.10
N PRO A 145 5.13 -62.36 -109.07
CA PRO A 145 4.82 -62.78 -107.71
C PRO A 145 3.47 -63.48 -107.70
N THR A 146 3.45 -64.69 -107.13
CA THR A 146 2.22 -65.47 -107.03
C THR A 146 1.20 -64.67 -106.21
N PRO A 147 -0.05 -64.51 -106.68
CA PRO A 147 -1.06 -63.78 -105.93
C PRO A 147 -1.23 -64.43 -104.56
N LEU A 148 -1.30 -63.60 -103.52
CA LEU A 148 -1.49 -64.07 -102.15
C LEU A 148 -2.81 -64.84 -102.05
N PHE A 149 -2.74 -66.11 -101.66
CA PHE A 149 -3.92 -66.91 -101.39
C PHE A 149 -4.58 -66.42 -100.10
N ILE A 150 -5.73 -65.76 -100.22
CA ILE A 150 -6.57 -65.38 -99.10
C ILE A 150 -7.67 -66.43 -98.96
N PRO A 151 -7.62 -67.32 -97.95
CA PRO A 151 -8.68 -68.30 -97.73
C PRO A 151 -10.02 -67.60 -97.48
N ALA A 152 -11.11 -68.15 -98.02
CA ALA A 152 -12.46 -67.67 -97.74
C ALA A 152 -12.75 -67.81 -96.23
N LYS A 153 -13.28 -66.76 -95.60
CA LYS A 153 -13.67 -66.81 -94.19
C LYS A 153 -14.78 -67.85 -93.99
N THR A 154 -14.47 -68.95 -93.30
CA THR A 154 -15.45 -69.94 -92.84
C THR A 154 -15.74 -69.73 -91.35
N GLY A 155 -16.90 -69.16 -91.04
CA GLY A 155 -17.39 -68.85 -89.70
C GLY A 155 -18.57 -67.87 -89.77
N LYS A 156 -19.41 -67.80 -88.72
CA LYS A 156 -20.39 -66.71 -88.58
C LYS A 156 -19.75 -65.63 -87.72
N ASP A 157 -19.50 -64.47 -88.31
CA ASP A 157 -19.00 -63.30 -87.57
C ASP A 157 -20.11 -62.77 -86.65
N VAL A 158 -19.87 -62.76 -85.33
CA VAL A 158 -20.75 -62.15 -84.32
C VAL A 158 -19.95 -61.08 -83.61
N ALA A 159 -20.43 -59.84 -83.65
CA ALA A 159 -19.89 -58.75 -82.84
C ALA A 159 -20.77 -58.57 -81.61
N THR A 160 -20.15 -58.55 -80.44
CA THR A 160 -20.78 -58.15 -79.18
C THR A 160 -20.15 -56.83 -78.76
N GLN A 161 -20.97 -55.78 -78.68
CA GLN A 161 -20.58 -54.46 -78.20
C GLN A 161 -21.35 -54.17 -76.92
N ILE A 162 -20.67 -53.63 -75.92
CA ILE A 162 -21.31 -53.10 -74.71
C ILE A 162 -21.64 -51.64 -74.97
N GLU A 163 -22.90 -51.28 -74.82
CA GLU A 163 -23.37 -49.91 -75.07
C GLU A 163 -23.11 -48.99 -73.86
N GLU A 164 -23.10 -47.68 -74.09
CA GLU A 164 -22.92 -46.70 -73.01
C GLU A 164 -24.01 -46.86 -71.94
N GLY A 165 -23.59 -47.16 -70.71
CA GLY A 165 -24.49 -47.32 -69.55
C GLY A 165 -24.89 -48.76 -69.22
N GLU A 166 -24.53 -49.77 -70.03
CA GLU A 166 -24.89 -51.17 -69.76
C GLU A 166 -24.18 -51.78 -68.53
N LEU A 167 -23.00 -51.26 -68.19
CA LEU A 167 -22.20 -51.69 -67.02
C LEU A 167 -22.28 -50.72 -65.83
N PHE A 168 -23.12 -49.68 -65.90
CA PHE A 168 -23.19 -48.68 -64.86
C PHE A 168 -23.91 -49.20 -63.61
N ASP A 169 -23.20 -49.30 -62.49
CA ASP A 169 -23.77 -49.58 -61.19
C ASP A 169 -23.81 -48.30 -60.34
N PHE A 170 -25.01 -47.75 -60.16
CA PHE A 170 -25.23 -46.54 -59.40
C PHE A 170 -24.69 -46.63 -57.97
N ASP A 171 -24.87 -47.77 -57.30
CA ASP A 171 -24.50 -47.93 -55.90
C ASP A 171 -22.99 -47.97 -55.70
N ILE A 172 -22.20 -48.26 -56.73
CA ILE A 172 -20.74 -48.22 -56.69
C ILE A 172 -20.25 -46.82 -57.05
N GLU A 173 -20.77 -46.25 -58.14
CA GLU A 173 -20.29 -44.99 -58.69
C GLU A 173 -20.68 -43.76 -57.85
N VAL A 174 -21.80 -43.81 -57.11
CA VAL A 174 -22.24 -42.70 -56.25
C VAL A 174 -21.44 -42.59 -54.95
N LYS A 175 -20.84 -43.69 -54.47
CA LYS A 175 -20.10 -43.74 -53.19
C LYS A 175 -19.00 -42.68 -53.07
N PRO A 176 -18.06 -42.51 -54.02
CA PRO A 176 -17.02 -41.49 -53.91
C PRO A 176 -17.58 -40.06 -53.91
N ILE A 177 -18.68 -39.82 -54.63
CA ILE A 177 -19.34 -38.50 -54.65
C ILE A 177 -19.95 -38.20 -53.28
N LEU A 178 -20.69 -39.15 -52.71
CA LEU A 178 -21.29 -39.01 -51.38
C LEU A 178 -20.24 -38.89 -50.28
N GLU A 179 -19.16 -39.68 -50.34
CA GLU A 179 -18.07 -39.60 -49.36
C GLU A 179 -17.44 -38.21 -49.32
N VAL A 180 -17.16 -37.62 -50.50
CA VAL A 180 -16.61 -36.26 -50.59
C VAL A 180 -17.62 -35.22 -50.11
N LEU A 181 -18.90 -35.35 -50.46
CA LEU A 181 -19.94 -34.40 -50.02
C LEU A 181 -20.13 -34.45 -48.50
N ILE A 182 -20.30 -35.64 -47.93
CA ILE A 182 -20.48 -35.82 -46.49
C ILE A 182 -19.22 -35.38 -45.75
N GLY A 183 -18.03 -35.79 -46.22
CA GLY A 183 -16.76 -35.39 -45.64
C GLY A 183 -16.61 -33.86 -45.58
N LYS A 184 -16.80 -33.17 -46.71
CA LYS A 184 -16.70 -31.70 -46.76
C LYS A 184 -17.74 -31.01 -45.91
N THR A 185 -18.99 -31.48 -45.91
CA THR A 185 -20.06 -30.85 -45.11
C THR A 185 -19.80 -30.99 -43.61
N VAL A 186 -19.31 -32.15 -43.16
CA VAL A 186 -18.97 -32.39 -41.74
C VAL A 186 -17.72 -31.61 -41.34
N GLU A 187 -16.69 -31.60 -42.18
CA GLU A 187 -15.46 -30.83 -41.93
C GLU A 187 -15.74 -29.32 -41.84
N GLN A 188 -16.53 -28.79 -42.78
CA GLN A 188 -16.92 -27.38 -42.77
C GLN A 188 -17.75 -27.05 -41.52
N ALA A 189 -18.76 -27.86 -41.19
CA ALA A 189 -19.59 -27.64 -40.00
C ALA A 189 -18.75 -27.69 -38.70
N LEU A 190 -17.77 -28.59 -38.62
CA LEU A 190 -16.89 -28.67 -37.46
C LEU A 190 -16.02 -27.41 -37.31
N LEU A 191 -15.45 -26.92 -38.40
CA LEU A 191 -14.64 -25.69 -38.38
C LEU A 191 -15.48 -24.47 -37.97
N GLU A 192 -16.68 -24.32 -38.54
CA GLU A 192 -17.59 -23.23 -38.20
C GLU A 192 -17.97 -23.23 -36.71
N VAL A 193 -18.34 -24.39 -36.16
CA VAL A 193 -18.68 -24.53 -34.73
C VAL A 193 -17.48 -24.22 -33.84
N MET A 194 -16.27 -24.67 -34.22
CA MET A 194 -15.05 -24.35 -33.47
C MET A 194 -14.76 -22.86 -33.46
N GLU A 195 -14.88 -22.17 -34.61
CA GLU A 195 -14.70 -20.73 -34.72
C GLU A 195 -15.73 -19.96 -33.89
N GLU A 196 -17.00 -20.37 -33.92
CA GLU A 196 -18.06 -19.75 -33.11
C GLU A 196 -17.80 -19.89 -31.60
N GLU A 197 -17.37 -21.07 -31.14
CA GLU A 197 -17.03 -21.29 -29.74
C GLU A 197 -15.82 -20.44 -29.31
N GLU A 198 -14.80 -20.33 -30.16
CA GLU A 198 -13.62 -19.51 -29.88
C GLU A 198 -13.98 -18.03 -29.78
N LEU A 199 -14.77 -17.51 -30.72
CA LEU A 199 -15.27 -16.13 -30.67
C LEU A 199 -16.12 -15.86 -29.43
N ALA A 200 -17.00 -16.80 -29.07
CA ALA A 200 -17.82 -16.69 -27.87
C ALA A 200 -16.96 -16.65 -26.59
N ARG A 201 -15.91 -17.48 -26.50
CA ARG A 201 -14.95 -17.45 -25.39
C ARG A 201 -14.18 -16.13 -25.32
N LEU A 202 -13.70 -15.62 -26.45
CA LEU A 202 -12.99 -14.34 -26.51
C LEU A 202 -13.89 -13.17 -26.07
N TRP A 203 -15.14 -13.13 -26.52
CA TRP A 203 -16.08 -12.10 -26.09
C TRP A 203 -16.43 -12.21 -24.61
N ALA A 204 -16.64 -13.43 -24.09
CA ALA A 204 -16.86 -13.64 -22.67
C ALA A 204 -15.68 -13.12 -21.83
N HIS A 205 -14.44 -13.43 -22.26
CA HIS A 205 -13.23 -12.95 -21.61
C HIS A 205 -13.11 -11.42 -21.67
N GLN A 206 -13.37 -10.80 -22.83
CA GLN A 206 -13.35 -9.35 -22.96
C GLN A 206 -14.38 -8.65 -22.07
N ARG A 207 -15.60 -9.20 -21.96
CA ARG A 207 -16.64 -8.67 -21.06
C ARG A 207 -16.22 -8.78 -19.61
N ALA A 208 -15.74 -9.95 -19.17
CA ALA A 208 -15.27 -10.15 -17.80
C ALA A 208 -14.11 -9.18 -17.45
N TYR A 209 -13.17 -8.98 -18.38
CA TYR A 209 -12.08 -8.01 -18.20
C TYR A 209 -12.60 -6.57 -18.12
N ALA A 210 -13.56 -6.19 -18.98
CA ALA A 210 -14.14 -4.86 -18.96
C ALA A 210 -14.93 -4.60 -17.65
N GLU A 211 -15.67 -5.59 -17.16
CA GLU A 211 -16.38 -5.53 -15.88
C GLU A 211 -15.40 -5.34 -14.71
N LEU A 212 -14.34 -6.14 -14.65
CA LEU A 212 -13.30 -6.01 -13.64
C LEU A 212 -12.64 -4.63 -13.68
N ARG A 213 -12.22 -4.18 -14.88
CA ARG A 213 -11.60 -2.87 -15.07
C ARG A 213 -12.53 -1.72 -14.66
N ASN A 214 -13.82 -1.82 -14.96
CA ASN A 214 -14.79 -0.81 -14.56
C ASN A 214 -14.99 -0.78 -13.05
N ALA A 215 -15.00 -1.95 -12.39
CA ALA A 215 -15.06 -2.04 -10.94
C ALA A 215 -13.81 -1.45 -10.27
N GLU A 216 -12.62 -1.79 -10.77
CA GLU A 216 -11.34 -1.24 -10.30
C GLU A 216 -11.30 0.30 -10.48
N LEU A 217 -11.71 0.81 -11.63
CA LEU A 217 -11.77 2.26 -11.87
C LEU A 217 -12.72 2.97 -10.91
N ALA A 218 -13.89 2.39 -10.62
CA ALA A 218 -14.83 2.94 -9.66
C ALA A 218 -14.27 2.94 -8.23
N GLU A 219 -13.53 1.88 -7.85
CA GLU A 219 -12.88 1.80 -6.55
C GLU A 219 -11.75 2.84 -6.40
N VAL A 220 -10.91 2.98 -7.43
CA VAL A 220 -9.84 3.99 -7.45
C VAL A 220 -10.43 5.40 -7.30
N GLN A 221 -11.49 5.73 -8.05
CA GLN A 221 -12.16 7.02 -7.92
C GLN A 221 -12.69 7.26 -6.50
N ARG A 222 -13.29 6.24 -5.89
CA ARG A 222 -13.78 6.31 -4.50
C ARG A 222 -12.64 6.61 -3.53
N LEU A 223 -11.50 5.92 -3.68
CA LEU A 223 -10.33 6.11 -2.82
C LEU A 223 -9.70 7.49 -3.03
N GLU A 224 -9.57 7.94 -4.28
CA GLU A 224 -9.04 9.27 -4.61
C GLU A 224 -9.87 10.40 -3.99
N GLU A 225 -11.20 10.27 -4.00
CA GLU A 225 -12.08 11.25 -3.36
C GLU A 225 -11.95 11.24 -1.83
N GLN A 226 -11.83 10.07 -1.21
CA GLN A 226 -11.58 9.95 0.24
C GLN A 226 -10.24 10.60 0.61
N ASP A 227 -9.20 10.31 -0.17
CA ASP A 227 -7.88 10.90 -0.02
C ASP A 227 -7.91 12.42 -0.18
N ARG A 228 -8.66 12.94 -1.16
CA ARG A 228 -8.82 14.39 -1.34
C ARG A 228 -9.42 15.03 -0.09
N ARG A 229 -10.50 14.44 0.45
CA ARG A 229 -11.16 14.93 1.67
C ARG A 229 -10.20 14.89 2.87
N TYR A 230 -9.47 13.80 3.05
CA TYR A 230 -8.52 13.64 4.14
C TYR A 230 -7.35 14.63 4.04
N ARG A 231 -6.80 14.84 2.84
CA ARG A 231 -5.74 15.84 2.60
C ARG A 231 -6.23 17.24 2.91
N GLU A 232 -7.42 17.61 2.45
CA GLU A 232 -8.03 18.92 2.74
C GLU A 232 -8.24 19.13 4.25
N GLU A 233 -8.74 18.12 4.97
CA GLU A 233 -8.91 18.22 6.42
C GLU A 233 -7.55 18.34 7.13
N LYS A 234 -6.59 17.50 6.77
CA LYS A 234 -5.23 17.52 7.33
C LYS A 234 -4.57 18.88 7.13
N GLU A 235 -4.72 19.50 5.97
CA GLU A 235 -4.24 20.86 5.73
C GLU A 235 -4.96 21.92 6.58
N ARG A 236 -6.28 21.81 6.72
CA ARG A 236 -7.05 22.72 7.59
C ARG A 236 -6.57 22.62 9.05
N ARG A 237 -6.37 21.40 9.56
CA ARG A 237 -5.84 21.16 10.91
C ARG A 237 -4.43 21.71 11.07
N LYS A 238 -3.54 21.49 10.09
CA LYS A 238 -2.20 22.07 10.09
C LYS A 238 -2.23 23.60 10.12
N ARG A 239 -3.08 24.23 9.32
CA ARG A 239 -3.25 25.70 9.29
C ARG A 239 -3.74 26.24 10.65
N GLN A 240 -4.74 25.60 11.24
CA GLN A 240 -5.25 25.95 12.57
C GLN A 240 -4.17 25.81 13.65
N HIS A 241 -3.43 24.69 13.64
CA HIS A 241 -2.35 24.45 14.59
C HIS A 241 -1.21 25.46 14.45
N MET A 242 -0.82 25.80 13.22
CA MET A 242 0.18 26.83 12.95
C MET A 242 -0.24 28.20 13.49
N GLN A 243 -1.50 28.60 13.28
CA GLN A 243 -2.03 29.86 13.81
C GLN A 243 -2.07 29.86 15.34
N LEU A 244 -2.47 28.74 15.95
CA LEU A 244 -2.47 28.58 17.41
C LEU A 244 -1.04 28.71 17.96
N LEU A 245 -0.07 28.06 17.34
CA LEU A 245 1.34 28.13 17.73
C LEU A 245 1.89 29.55 17.61
N GLN A 246 1.54 30.28 16.54
CA GLN A 246 1.92 31.69 16.36
C GLN A 246 1.36 32.55 17.50
N LYS A 247 0.06 32.44 17.78
CA LYS A 247 -0.58 33.16 18.89
C LYS A 247 0.05 32.81 20.24
N GLN A 248 0.35 31.52 20.48
CA GLN A 248 1.03 31.10 21.70
C GLN A 248 2.41 31.76 21.84
N LYS A 249 3.22 31.80 20.77
CA LYS A 249 4.50 32.50 20.78
C LYS A 249 4.34 33.98 21.09
N GLU A 250 3.43 34.68 20.41
CA GLU A 250 3.15 36.09 20.67
C GLU A 250 2.70 36.33 22.13
N THR A 251 1.84 35.46 22.67
CA THR A 251 1.39 35.58 24.06
C THR A 251 2.53 35.32 25.04
N ALA A 252 3.38 34.32 24.77
CA ALA A 252 4.54 34.01 25.60
C ALA A 252 5.55 35.17 25.61
N GLU A 253 5.82 35.77 24.43
CA GLU A 253 6.68 36.95 24.31
C GLU A 253 6.11 38.16 25.06
N LYS A 254 4.79 38.41 24.96
CA LYS A 254 4.12 39.48 25.71
C LYS A 254 4.21 39.27 27.23
N ILE A 255 3.99 38.04 27.70
CA ILE A 255 4.10 37.69 29.12
C ILE A 255 5.55 37.85 29.58
N ALA A 256 6.52 37.38 28.79
CA ALA A 256 7.95 37.53 29.09
C ALA A 256 8.37 39.00 29.16
N ALA A 257 7.92 39.83 28.20
CA ALA A 257 8.19 41.26 28.19
C ALA A 257 7.55 41.97 29.39
N GLN A 258 6.31 41.60 29.77
CA GLN A 258 5.65 42.14 30.95
C GLN A 258 6.38 41.75 32.24
N ALA A 259 6.78 40.49 32.38
CA ALA A 259 7.53 40.01 33.53
C ALA A 259 8.89 40.72 33.64
N PHE A 260 9.60 40.86 32.51
CA PHE A 260 10.85 41.61 32.43
C PHE A 260 10.67 43.07 32.85
N ALA A 261 9.68 43.76 32.30
CA ALA A 261 9.40 45.16 32.63
C ALA A 261 9.05 45.33 34.11
N ARG A 262 8.24 44.42 34.68
CA ARG A 262 7.89 44.46 36.12
C ARG A 262 9.13 44.28 37.00
N HIS A 263 9.97 43.29 36.71
CA HIS A 263 11.19 43.07 37.49
C HIS A 263 12.16 44.26 37.35
N TYR A 264 12.35 44.77 36.14
CA TYR A 264 13.22 45.92 35.89
C TYR A 264 12.73 47.20 36.60
N LEU A 265 11.43 47.49 36.53
CA LEU A 265 10.82 48.65 37.18
C LEU A 265 10.82 48.51 38.71
N ALA A 266 10.65 47.30 39.23
CA ALA A 266 10.68 47.06 40.68
C ALA A 266 12.02 47.47 41.30
N ASP A 267 13.14 47.28 40.59
CA ASP A 267 14.47 47.66 41.06
C ASP A 267 14.83 49.11 40.69
N LEU A 268 14.42 49.56 39.49
CA LEU A 268 14.74 50.90 39.01
C LEU A 268 14.02 51.99 39.81
N ILE A 269 12.73 51.81 40.13
CA ILE A 269 11.93 52.82 40.83
C ILE A 269 12.58 53.17 42.18
N PRO A 270 12.83 52.24 43.12
CA PRO A 270 13.47 52.57 44.39
C PRO A 270 14.86 53.18 44.21
N SER A 271 15.66 52.69 43.25
CA SER A 271 16.99 53.23 42.97
C SER A 271 16.92 54.70 42.54
N VAL A 272 16.04 55.05 41.59
CA VAL A 272 15.87 56.44 41.12
C VAL A 272 15.31 57.32 42.24
N PHE A 273 14.32 56.84 42.99
CA PHE A 273 13.77 57.60 44.13
C PHE A 273 14.81 57.84 45.22
N ASN A 274 15.65 56.87 45.54
CA ASN A 274 16.76 57.04 46.49
C ASN A 274 17.80 58.04 45.96
N ASN A 275 18.21 57.91 44.70
CA ASN A 275 19.15 58.86 44.08
C ASN A 275 18.59 60.30 44.06
N LEU A 276 17.30 60.48 43.77
CA LEU A 276 16.63 61.80 43.81
C LEU A 276 16.49 62.35 45.23
N ARG A 277 16.34 61.47 46.22
CA ARG A 277 16.32 61.85 47.64
C ARG A 277 17.70 62.28 48.12
N GLU A 278 18.73 61.52 47.73
CA GLU A 278 20.13 61.84 48.03
C GLU A 278 20.60 63.12 47.33
N SER A 279 20.11 63.40 46.11
CA SER A 279 20.39 64.65 45.40
C SER A 279 19.62 65.86 45.94
N GLY A 280 18.75 65.67 46.94
CA GLY A 280 18.02 66.74 47.62
C GLY A 280 16.83 67.29 46.82
N PHE A 281 16.34 66.56 45.81
CA PHE A 281 15.18 66.99 45.02
C PHE A 281 13.86 66.87 45.79
N PHE A 282 13.74 65.87 46.67
CA PHE A 282 12.62 65.74 47.59
C PHE A 282 12.92 66.51 48.88
N TYR A 283 12.18 67.57 49.15
CA TYR A 283 12.23 68.37 50.37
C TYR A 283 10.95 68.20 51.18
N ASP A 284 11.05 68.35 52.50
CA ASP A 284 9.86 68.47 53.34
C ASP A 284 9.28 69.89 53.16
N PRO A 285 8.00 70.02 52.73
CA PRO A 285 7.37 71.33 52.59
C PRO A 285 7.44 72.14 53.89
N ILE A 286 7.33 71.49 55.05
CA ILE A 286 7.36 72.17 56.35
C ILE A 286 8.75 72.77 56.61
N GLU A 287 9.82 72.02 56.34
CA GLU A 287 11.19 72.52 56.49
C GLU A 287 11.45 73.69 55.54
N ARG A 288 10.97 73.61 54.29
CA ARG A 288 11.10 74.69 53.31
C ARG A 288 10.32 75.94 53.70
N ASP A 289 9.09 75.79 54.19
CA ASP A 289 8.24 76.90 54.63
C ASP A 289 8.84 77.57 55.88
N ILE A 290 9.43 76.79 56.79
CA ILE A 290 10.18 77.33 57.93
C ILE A 290 11.41 78.13 57.46
N GLU A 291 12.19 77.58 56.52
CA GLU A 291 13.38 78.25 55.99
C GLU A 291 13.05 79.53 55.20
N THR A 292 11.96 79.54 54.44
CA THR A 292 11.66 80.61 53.48
C THR A 292 10.70 81.66 54.01
N GLU A 293 9.76 81.30 54.89
CA GLU A 293 8.76 82.22 55.42
C GLU A 293 9.02 82.54 56.89
N PHE A 294 9.13 81.52 57.75
CA PHE A 294 9.20 81.70 59.20
C PHE A 294 10.53 82.33 59.66
N LEU A 295 11.67 81.82 59.20
CA LEU A 295 12.97 82.34 59.62
C LEU A 295 13.16 83.81 59.18
N PRO A 296 12.85 84.21 57.94
CA PRO A 296 12.91 85.61 57.55
C PRO A 296 11.95 86.49 58.37
N TRP A 297 10.70 86.04 58.56
CA TRP A 297 9.74 86.75 59.40
C TRP A 297 10.24 86.96 60.83
N LEU A 298 10.79 85.91 61.46
CA LEU A 298 11.35 85.97 62.80
C LEU A 298 12.55 86.92 62.86
N MET A 299 13.44 86.87 61.87
CA MET A 299 14.58 87.77 61.78
C MET A 299 14.14 89.23 61.64
N THR A 300 13.09 89.51 60.85
CA THR A 300 12.51 90.86 60.72
C THR A 300 11.90 91.35 62.04
N GLU A 301 11.11 90.52 62.74
CA GLU A 301 10.54 90.92 64.04
C GLU A 301 11.63 91.16 65.09
N VAL A 302 12.68 90.33 65.12
CA VAL A 302 13.85 90.54 65.99
C VAL A 302 14.56 91.84 65.64
N GLU A 303 14.74 92.16 64.35
CA GLU A 303 15.31 93.42 63.89
C GLU A 303 14.46 94.61 64.33
N GLU A 304 13.13 94.57 64.17
CA GLU A 304 12.23 95.63 64.65
C GLU A 304 12.33 95.84 66.17
N THR A 305 12.41 94.76 66.97
CA THR A 305 12.56 94.90 68.42
C THR A 305 13.91 95.49 68.81
N LEU A 306 14.98 95.17 68.06
CA LEU A 306 16.30 95.75 68.24
C LEU A 306 16.30 97.24 67.85
N GLU A 307 15.68 97.60 66.73
CA GLU A 307 15.50 98.99 66.30
C GLU A 307 14.73 99.80 67.35
N ARG A 308 13.60 99.28 67.85
CA ARG A 308 12.84 99.92 68.95
C ARG A 308 13.72 100.12 70.19
N LYS A 309 14.57 99.16 70.54
CA LYS A 309 15.54 99.29 71.66
C LYS A 309 16.64 100.31 71.38
N VAL A 310 17.17 100.36 70.15
CA VAL A 310 18.18 101.35 69.75
C VAL A 310 17.57 102.75 69.76
N LEU A 311 16.36 102.93 69.20
CA LEU A 311 15.60 104.17 69.25
C LEU A 311 15.31 104.61 70.69
N ALA A 312 14.88 103.68 71.56
CA ALA A 312 14.67 104.00 72.97
C ALA A 312 15.97 104.46 73.66
N ARG A 313 17.12 103.83 73.34
CA ARG A 313 18.44 104.25 73.84
C ARG A 313 18.87 105.60 73.28
N THR A 314 18.68 105.89 71.99
CA THR A 314 19.03 107.19 71.40
C THR A 314 18.16 108.32 71.95
N VAL A 315 16.86 108.08 72.14
CA VAL A 315 15.96 109.03 72.80
C VAL A 315 16.41 109.26 74.25
N LEU A 316 16.72 108.20 74.99
CA LEU A 316 17.24 108.32 76.36
C LEU A 316 18.55 109.12 76.40
N ASP A 317 19.51 108.84 75.51
CA ASP A 317 20.78 109.57 75.40
C ASP A 317 20.57 111.04 75.02
N SER A 318 19.59 111.33 74.16
CA SER A 318 19.20 112.71 73.82
C SER A 318 18.57 113.42 75.03
N LEU A 319 17.72 112.72 75.81
CA LEU A 319 17.11 113.25 77.01
C LEU A 319 18.19 113.56 78.06
N ILE A 320 19.13 112.64 78.26
CA ILE A 320 20.28 112.83 79.15
C ILE A 320 21.09 114.06 78.70
N ARG A 321 21.39 114.20 77.39
CA ARG A 321 22.06 115.40 76.85
C ARG A 321 21.29 116.68 77.15
N THR A 322 19.99 116.74 76.88
CA THR A 322 19.18 117.95 77.15
C THR A 322 19.08 118.28 78.65
N VAL A 323 19.02 117.27 79.53
CA VAL A 323 19.03 117.49 80.99
C VAL A 323 20.38 118.03 81.45
N VAL A 324 21.48 117.51 80.90
CA VAL A 324 22.83 118.01 81.18
C VAL A 324 23.00 119.44 80.68
N GLU A 325 22.56 119.77 79.46
CA GLU A 325 22.57 121.13 78.90
C GLU A 325 21.72 122.09 79.74
N LYS A 326 20.47 121.76 80.05
CA LYS A 326 19.61 122.59 80.93
C LYS A 326 20.21 122.80 82.31
N ARG A 327 20.89 121.79 82.88
CA ARG A 327 21.61 121.96 84.14
C ARG A 327 22.82 122.87 83.98
N LEU A 328 23.57 122.74 82.89
CA LEU A 328 24.71 123.60 82.57
C LEU A 328 24.26 125.07 82.40
N ASP A 329 23.13 125.30 81.74
CA ASP A 329 22.47 126.61 81.61
C ASP A 329 22.00 127.12 82.98
N ALA A 330 21.36 126.27 83.80
CA ALA A 330 20.94 126.62 85.16
C ALA A 330 22.11 126.86 86.13
N PHE A 331 23.31 126.33 85.86
CA PHE A 331 24.54 126.68 86.57
C PHE A 331 25.14 127.98 86.05
N SER A 332 24.98 128.27 84.77
CA SER A 332 25.43 129.53 84.14
C SER A 332 24.54 130.73 84.51
N CYS A 333 23.32 130.49 85.01
CA CYS A 333 22.41 131.51 85.51
C CYS A 333 22.09 131.33 87.01
N LYS A 334 22.56 132.25 87.86
CA LYS A 334 22.09 132.42 89.26
C LYS A 334 22.26 133.88 89.70
N PRO A 335 21.37 134.40 90.57
CA PRO A 335 19.88 134.37 90.53
C PRO A 335 19.30 135.79 90.71
N LEU A 336 17.97 136.01 90.64
CA LEU A 336 17.24 137.02 91.46
C LEU A 336 15.70 137.01 91.27
N SER A 337 15.02 137.14 92.42
CA SER A 337 13.70 137.77 92.74
C SER A 337 12.37 137.22 92.22
N ASP A 338 11.60 136.67 93.17
CA ASP A 338 10.31 137.15 93.71
C ASP A 338 9.03 137.32 92.85
N GLN A 339 7.98 136.66 93.39
CA GLN A 339 6.59 137.11 93.63
C GLN A 339 5.44 136.78 92.63
N THR A 340 4.43 136.08 93.19
CA THR A 340 2.97 136.38 93.13
C THR A 340 1.98 135.40 92.43
N GLU A 341 1.13 134.80 93.27
CA GLU A 341 -0.32 134.45 93.19
C GLU A 341 -0.86 133.59 92.02
N ALA A 342 -1.37 132.37 92.25
CA ALA A 342 -2.74 131.96 92.69
C ALA A 342 -3.74 131.75 91.50
N PRO A 343 -4.93 131.11 91.66
CA PRO A 343 -5.17 129.65 91.75
C PRO A 343 -6.35 129.13 90.86
N ALA A 344 -6.75 127.85 91.06
CA ALA A 344 -7.93 127.10 90.56
C ALA A 344 -7.78 126.50 89.13
N GLU A 345 -8.15 125.25 88.82
CA GLU A 345 -9.45 124.58 89.04
C GLU A 345 -9.29 123.02 88.89
N GLU A 346 -10.02 122.23 89.69
CA GLU A 346 -10.25 120.77 89.50
C GLU A 346 -11.31 120.55 88.35
N PRO A 347 -11.98 119.38 88.10
CA PRO A 347 -11.84 117.99 88.61
C PRO A 347 -12.06 116.80 87.61
N ARG A 348 -11.43 115.67 87.94
CA ARG A 348 -11.97 114.27 88.01
C ARG A 348 -12.59 113.57 86.74
N PRO A 349 -13.18 112.36 86.84
CA PRO A 349 -12.49 111.05 86.68
C PRO A 349 -13.29 110.05 85.81
N THR A 350 -12.82 108.83 85.56
CA THR A 350 -13.70 107.64 85.73
C THR A 350 -12.92 106.33 85.79
N ASN A 351 -13.29 105.55 86.80
CA ASN A 351 -12.95 104.17 87.08
C ASN A 351 -13.41 103.22 85.97
N ALA A 352 -12.75 102.06 85.85
CA ALA A 352 -13.33 100.75 86.15
C ALA A 352 -12.55 99.62 85.44
N ALA A 353 -11.82 98.83 86.22
CA ALA A 353 -11.69 97.39 86.00
C ALA A 353 -13.07 96.72 86.26
N PRO A 354 -13.34 95.40 86.05
CA PRO A 354 -12.36 94.30 85.87
C PRO A 354 -12.80 93.06 84.99
N GLN A 355 -11.83 92.18 84.72
CA GLN A 355 -11.84 90.69 84.86
C GLN A 355 -12.68 89.70 83.99
N VAL A 356 -11.93 88.68 83.49
CA VAL A 356 -12.16 87.19 83.52
C VAL A 356 -12.79 86.45 82.32
N ALA A 357 -12.02 85.41 81.88
CA ALA A 357 -12.29 84.06 81.30
C ALA A 357 -13.55 83.78 80.45
N SER A 358 -13.63 82.84 79.50
CA SER A 358 -12.93 81.56 79.22
C SER A 358 -13.27 81.11 77.77
N GLU A 359 -12.35 80.32 77.19
CA GLU A 359 -12.51 79.14 76.30
C GLU A 359 -13.64 79.07 75.25
N THR A 360 -13.28 78.77 73.98
CA THR A 360 -13.46 77.42 73.36
C THR A 360 -12.92 77.39 71.92
N ASP A 361 -12.45 76.20 71.55
CA ASP A 361 -11.94 75.75 70.25
C ASP A 361 -12.91 75.95 69.07
N THR A 362 -12.38 76.17 67.87
CA THR A 362 -12.52 75.23 66.74
C THR A 362 -11.61 75.61 65.57
N ALA A 363 -10.93 74.60 65.03
CA ALA A 363 -9.98 74.69 63.92
C ALA A 363 -10.66 74.50 62.55
N ASP A 364 -10.09 75.24 61.59
CA ASP A 364 -9.76 74.93 60.19
C ASP A 364 -10.74 74.29 59.21
N GLN A 365 -10.79 74.93 58.03
CA GLN A 365 -11.10 74.37 56.71
C GLN A 365 -10.47 75.25 55.61
N PRO A 366 -9.94 74.65 54.53
CA PRO A 366 -9.69 75.36 53.27
C PRO A 366 -10.53 74.86 52.06
N VAL A 367 -10.83 75.83 51.17
CA VAL A 367 -10.68 75.85 49.68
C VAL A 367 -11.30 74.68 48.86
N ALA A 368 -12.40 74.88 48.11
CA ALA A 368 -12.54 75.33 46.69
C ALA A 368 -11.83 74.43 45.65
N GLU A 369 -12.33 74.06 44.47
CA GLU A 369 -13.52 74.33 43.65
C GLU A 369 -13.65 73.23 42.55
N LYS A 370 -14.89 72.93 42.11
CA LYS A 370 -15.42 72.61 40.74
C LYS A 370 -14.86 71.43 39.91
N GLU A 371 -15.69 70.40 39.65
CA GLU A 371 -16.47 70.07 38.41
C GLU A 371 -15.60 69.35 37.33
N GLU A 372 -15.96 68.27 36.62
CA GLU A 372 -17.23 67.71 36.15
C GLU A 372 -17.20 66.16 36.06
N THR A 373 -18.42 65.58 36.02
CA THR A 373 -18.93 64.27 35.53
C THR A 373 -17.98 63.17 35.00
N ASN A 374 -18.22 61.93 35.47
CA ASN A 374 -18.60 60.80 34.59
C ASN A 374 -19.16 59.59 35.35
N GLN A 375 -20.16 58.95 34.74
CA GLN A 375 -20.84 57.73 35.18
C GLN A 375 -19.92 56.50 35.11
N SER A 376 -20.03 55.61 36.09
CA SER A 376 -19.94 54.15 35.91
C SER A 376 -20.50 53.47 37.16
N VAL A 377 -21.30 52.42 37.00
CA VAL A 377 -21.23 51.22 37.86
C VAL A 377 -21.66 50.02 37.02
N GLU A 378 -20.70 49.15 36.72
CA GLU A 378 -20.88 47.76 36.34
C GLU A 378 -21.29 46.92 37.56
N LYS A 379 -22.07 45.86 37.34
CA LYS A 379 -22.01 44.64 38.14
C LYS A 379 -22.19 43.43 37.24
N GLU A 380 -21.11 42.66 37.09
CA GLU A 380 -21.15 41.25 36.74
C GLU A 380 -20.44 40.46 37.84
N GLN A 381 -21.07 39.36 38.27
CA GLN A 381 -20.37 38.14 38.67
C GLN A 381 -21.11 36.90 38.13
N PRO A 382 -20.37 35.80 37.89
CA PRO A 382 -20.81 34.67 37.06
C PRO A 382 -21.36 33.49 37.88
N SER A 383 -22.23 32.68 37.27
CA SER A 383 -22.40 31.24 37.60
C SER A 383 -23.36 30.55 36.62
N GLY A 384 -22.92 29.47 35.96
CA GLY A 384 -23.82 28.40 35.49
C GLY A 384 -24.10 27.43 36.65
N PRO A 385 -25.06 26.48 36.55
CA PRO A 385 -24.86 25.31 35.67
C PRO A 385 -26.13 24.53 35.14
N ILE A 386 -25.88 23.66 34.13
CA ILE A 386 -26.53 22.36 33.77
C ILE A 386 -27.99 22.33 33.24
N ILE A 387 -28.21 21.68 32.08
CA ILE A 387 -29.03 20.44 31.85
C ILE A 387 -29.05 20.06 30.33
N SER A 388 -28.58 18.83 30.04
CA SER A 388 -28.89 17.81 28.98
C SER A 388 -29.49 18.23 27.63
N GLN A 389 -29.09 17.69 26.47
CA GLN A 389 -29.07 16.26 26.10
C GLN A 389 -28.06 15.99 24.96
N LEU A 390 -27.18 15.01 25.15
CA LEU A 390 -26.47 14.28 24.10
C LEU A 390 -26.58 12.80 24.49
N GLU A 391 -27.31 12.05 23.68
CA GLU A 391 -27.41 10.60 23.79
C GLU A 391 -26.15 9.92 23.27
N GLU A 392 -25.81 8.84 23.98
CA GLU A 392 -24.78 7.86 23.72
C GLU A 392 -24.87 7.21 22.33
N SER A 393 -23.71 6.89 21.75
CA SER A 393 -23.31 5.49 21.62
C SER A 393 -21.83 5.39 21.22
N ASP A 394 -20.99 5.16 22.23
CA ASP A 394 -19.71 4.50 22.05
C ASP A 394 -19.95 3.01 21.78
N GLN A 395 -19.19 2.43 20.85
CA GLN A 395 -18.67 1.07 21.00
C GLN A 395 -17.20 1.05 20.58
N GLU A 396 -16.36 0.82 21.59
CA GLU A 396 -14.95 0.49 21.57
C GLU A 396 -14.67 -0.74 20.68
N GLY A 397 -13.59 -0.74 19.91
CA GLY A 397 -12.35 -1.44 20.26
C GLY A 397 -11.83 -2.10 18.98
N THR A 398 -10.55 -2.27 18.70
CA THR A 398 -9.35 -2.33 19.53
C THR A 398 -8.15 -1.98 18.66
N GLU A 399 -7.15 -1.42 19.30
CA GLU A 399 -5.83 -1.11 18.76
C GLU A 399 -5.11 -2.38 18.28
N ASP A 400 -4.46 -2.31 17.12
CA ASP A 400 -3.24 -3.06 16.80
C ASP A 400 -2.36 -2.14 15.93
N LEU A 401 -1.47 -1.43 16.60
CA LEU A 401 -0.37 -0.68 16.00
C LEU A 401 0.82 -1.64 15.83
N GLU A 402 0.93 -2.24 14.65
CA GLU A 402 2.20 -2.83 14.19
C GLU A 402 2.99 -1.76 13.43
N THR A 403 4.14 -1.45 14.01
CA THR A 403 5.23 -0.66 13.45
C THR A 403 5.88 -1.38 12.27
N GLU A 404 5.98 -0.70 11.13
CA GLU A 404 7.12 -0.73 10.21
C GLU A 404 7.46 0.68 9.73
#